data_AF-A0A7W3WRG2-F1
#
_entry.id   AF-A0A7W3WRG2-F1
#
_cell.length_a   1.000
_cell.length_b   1.000
_cell.length_c   1.000
_cell.angle_alpha   90.00
_cell.angle_beta   90.00
_cell.angle_gamma   90.00
#
_symmetry.space_group_name_H-M   'P 1'
#
loop_
_entity.id
_entity.type
_entity.pdbx_description
1 polymer ?
#
loop_
_entity_poly.entity_id
_entity_poly.type
_entity_poly.pdbx_seq_one_letter_code
_entity_poly.pdbx_strand_id
1 'polypeptide(L)'
;MLPWILALLSALLTCSLAVVYLWWIKRRQKEMQLGLQALAGMHWREFSVLVKRMLREQRGLRELIDPAEDAREPSSDFLLSDGPNQWLVSCKHGLAYRIGTAAVNELGAAARLAGAKGGVLLTEGRIERDGRGAAEK
;
A
#
# COMPACT_ATOMS: atom_id res chain seq x y z
N MET A 1 -11.11 53.94 -12.80
CA MET A 1 -9.81 53.37 -12.39
C MET A 1 -9.94 52.14 -11.48
N LEU A 2 -10.82 52.13 -10.46
CA LEU A 2 -11.06 50.97 -9.58
C LEU A 2 -11.47 49.63 -10.25
N PRO A 3 -12.33 49.57 -11.29
CA PRO A 3 -12.89 48.28 -11.73
C PRO A 3 -11.84 47.35 -12.37
N TRP A 4 -10.84 47.91 -13.05
CA TRP A 4 -9.77 47.09 -13.65
C TRP A 4 -8.79 46.54 -12.61
N ILE A 5 -8.55 47.27 -11.52
CA ILE A 5 -7.73 46.80 -10.40
C ILE A 5 -8.43 45.62 -9.70
N LEU A 6 -9.74 45.73 -9.46
CA LEU A 6 -10.53 44.63 -8.88
C LEU A 6 -10.53 43.40 -9.78
N ALA A 7 -10.69 43.58 -11.10
CA ALA A 7 -10.60 42.49 -12.06
C ALA A 7 -9.22 41.80 -12.02
N LEU A 8 -8.13 42.58 -12.03
CA LEU A 8 -6.76 42.05 -11.92
C LEU A 8 -6.53 41.29 -10.60
N LEU A 9 -6.99 41.83 -9.48
CA LEU A 9 -6.88 41.17 -8.17
C LEU A 9 -7.66 39.85 -8.14
N SER A 10 -8.88 39.82 -8.68
CA SER A 10 -9.65 38.57 -8.76
C SER A 10 -8.97 37.53 -9.65
N ALA A 11 -8.42 37.95 -10.80
CA ALA A 11 -7.71 37.06 -11.71
C ALA A 11 -6.46 36.47 -11.06
N LEU A 12 -5.67 37.30 -10.38
CA LEU A 12 -4.49 36.87 -9.61
C LEU A 12 -4.86 35.89 -8.50
N LEU A 13 -5.94 36.17 -7.76
CA LEU A 13 -6.41 35.30 -6.69
C LEU A 13 -6.82 33.93 -7.24
N THR A 14 -7.61 33.88 -8.31
CA THR A 14 -8.05 32.61 -8.93
C THR A 14 -6.87 31.82 -9.50
N CYS A 15 -5.93 32.49 -10.20
CA CYS A 15 -4.72 31.83 -10.70
C CYS A 15 -3.87 31.25 -9.56
N SER A 16 -3.67 32.02 -8.49
CA SER A 16 -2.90 31.56 -7.33
C SER A 16 -3.55 30.34 -6.67
N LEU A 17 -4.85 30.38 -6.43
CA LEU A 17 -5.61 29.25 -5.88
C LEU A 17 -5.52 28.01 -6.78
N ALA A 18 -5.62 28.19 -8.10
CA ALA A 18 -5.48 27.09 -9.06
C ALA A 18 -4.08 26.47 -9.03
N VAL A 19 -3.02 27.29 -8.99
CA VAL A 19 -1.63 26.81 -8.91
C VAL A 19 -1.41 26.04 -7.61
N VAL A 20 -1.85 26.57 -6.46
CA VAL A 20 -1.74 25.90 -5.16
C VAL A 20 -2.50 24.58 -5.17
N TYR A 21 -3.72 24.55 -5.70
CA TYR A 21 -4.52 23.32 -5.81
C TYR A 21 -3.84 22.27 -6.68
N LEU A 22 -3.39 22.65 -7.87
CA LEU A 22 -2.73 21.73 -8.81
C LEU A 22 -1.43 21.18 -8.23
N TRP A 23 -0.63 22.04 -7.59
CA TRP A 23 0.67 21.69 -7.05
C TRP A 23 0.57 20.84 -5.77
N TRP A 24 -0.35 21.18 -4.86
CA TRP A 24 -0.44 20.47 -3.59
C TRP A 24 -1.26 19.18 -3.69
N ILE A 25 -2.42 19.23 -4.35
CA ILE A 25 -3.37 18.10 -4.37
C ILE A 25 -3.19 17.27 -5.63
N LYS A 26 -3.36 17.88 -6.81
CA LYS A 26 -3.43 17.13 -8.06
C LYS A 26 -2.11 16.47 -8.43
N ARG A 27 -0.98 17.12 -8.12
CA ARG A 27 0.35 16.54 -8.32
C ARG A 27 0.54 15.28 -7.50
N ARG A 28 0.28 15.33 -6.19
CA ARG A 28 0.42 14.16 -5.30
C ARG A 28 -0.48 13.00 -5.71
N GLN A 29 -1.72 13.29 -6.11
CA GLN A 29 -2.65 12.26 -6.60
C GLN A 29 -2.13 11.59 -7.87
N LYS A 30 -1.62 12.38 -8.83
CA LYS A 30 -1.04 11.84 -10.06
C LYS A 30 0.23 11.03 -9.81
N GLU A 31 1.14 11.53 -8.97
CA GLU A 31 2.36 10.81 -8.60
C GLU A 31 2.03 9.45 -7.95
N MET A 32 1.05 9.43 -7.05
CA MET A 32 0.60 8.18 -6.42
C MET A 32 -0.07 7.23 -7.43
N GLN A 33 -0.93 7.73 -8.32
CA GLN A 33 -1.58 6.92 -9.34
C GLN A 33 -0.56 6.29 -10.30
N LEU A 34 0.41 7.07 -10.77
CA LEU A 34 1.48 6.58 -11.64
C LEU A 34 2.40 5.61 -10.91
N GLY A 35 2.69 5.87 -9.62
CA GLY A 35 3.45 4.96 -8.78
C GLY A 35 2.75 3.60 -8.60
N LEU A 36 1.44 3.59 -8.34
CA LEU A 36 0.65 2.37 -8.25
C LEU A 36 0.57 1.63 -9.60
N GLN A 37 0.46 2.34 -10.71
CA GLN A 37 0.54 1.74 -12.05
C GLN A 37 1.91 1.13 -12.34
N ALA A 38 2.99 1.80 -11.94
CA ALA A 38 4.33 1.26 -12.06
C ALA A 38 4.50 0.00 -11.22
N LEU A 39 4.08 0.01 -9.95
CA LEU A 39 4.11 -1.16 -9.08
C LEU A 39 3.29 -2.33 -9.66
N ALA A 40 2.08 -2.07 -10.13
CA ALA A 40 1.21 -3.09 -10.73
C ALA A 40 1.69 -3.59 -12.11
N GLY A 41 2.58 -2.86 -12.77
CA GLY A 41 3.23 -3.27 -14.02
C GLY A 41 4.50 -4.10 -13.80
N MET A 42 5.02 -4.18 -12.57
CA MET A 42 6.18 -5.02 -12.24
C MET A 42 5.81 -6.49 -12.25
N HIS A 43 6.80 -7.36 -12.39
CA HIS A 43 6.56 -8.77 -12.15
C HIS A 43 6.28 -8.99 -10.65
N TRP A 44 5.32 -9.84 -10.30
CA TRP A 44 4.88 -10.05 -8.91
C TRP A 44 6.03 -10.42 -7.94
N ARG A 45 7.08 -11.08 -8.45
CA ARG A 45 8.32 -11.40 -7.69
C ARG A 45 9.11 -10.16 -7.31
N GLU A 46 9.22 -9.19 -8.21
CA GLU A 46 9.90 -7.92 -7.95
C GLU A 46 9.11 -7.08 -6.95
N PHE A 47 7.79 -7.09 -7.10
CA PHE A 47 6.87 -6.47 -6.15
C PHE A 47 7.04 -7.05 -4.74
N SER A 48 7.08 -8.37 -4.57
CA SER A 48 7.26 -8.98 -3.26
C SER A 48 8.61 -8.63 -2.63
N VAL A 49 9.70 -8.58 -3.41
CA VAL A 49 11.02 -8.13 -2.93
C VAL A 49 10.97 -6.67 -2.44
N LEU A 50 10.31 -5.78 -3.19
CA LEU A 50 10.12 -4.39 -2.79
C LEU A 50 9.31 -4.26 -1.51
N VAL A 51 8.22 -5.02 -1.38
CA VAL A 51 7.40 -5.04 -0.17
C VAL A 51 8.22 -5.52 1.03
N LYS A 52 9.00 -6.61 0.91
CA LYS A 52 9.84 -7.12 1.98
C LYS A 52 10.88 -6.08 2.41
N ARG A 53 11.52 -5.40 1.46
CA ARG A 53 12.44 -4.29 1.75
C ARG A 53 11.75 -3.14 2.48
N MET A 54 10.57 -2.72 2.00
CA MET A 54 9.79 -1.64 2.59
C MET A 54 9.35 -1.98 4.02
N LEU A 55 8.84 -3.19 4.27
CA LEU A 55 8.42 -3.63 5.60
C LEU A 55 9.60 -3.72 6.57
N ARG A 56 10.76 -4.15 6.08
CA ARG A 56 12.01 -4.12 6.86
C ARG A 56 12.42 -2.70 7.23
N GLU A 57 12.41 -1.78 6.28
CA GLU A 57 12.85 -0.40 6.49
C GLU A 57 11.86 0.43 7.32
N GLN A 58 10.55 0.26 7.10
CA GLN A 58 9.51 1.07 7.75
C GLN A 58 8.98 0.47 9.05
N ARG A 59 8.97 -0.86 9.18
CA ARG A 59 8.37 -1.56 10.33
C ARG A 59 9.35 -2.46 11.07
N GLY A 60 10.61 -2.54 10.63
CA GLY A 60 11.61 -3.43 11.25
C GLY A 60 11.34 -4.92 11.04
N LEU A 61 10.39 -5.28 10.17
CA LEU A 61 9.98 -6.66 9.92
C LEU A 61 11.01 -7.37 9.04
N ARG A 62 11.64 -8.43 9.56
CA ARG A 62 12.68 -9.20 8.87
C ARG A 62 12.18 -10.58 8.55
N GLU A 63 12.64 -11.13 7.42
CA GLU A 63 12.35 -12.52 7.08
C GLU A 63 12.89 -13.45 8.17
N LEU A 64 12.08 -14.41 8.62
CA LEU A 64 12.62 -15.56 9.34
C LEU A 64 13.38 -16.39 8.30
N ILE A 65 14.70 -16.28 8.30
CA ILE A 65 15.56 -17.05 7.41
C ILE A 65 15.43 -18.52 7.83
N ASP A 66 14.82 -19.37 7.01
CA ASP A 66 15.17 -20.79 6.99
C ASP A 66 16.13 -21.01 5.81
N PRO A 67 17.44 -21.23 6.06
CA PRO A 67 18.42 -21.51 5.00
C PRO A 67 18.10 -22.76 4.17
N ALA A 68 17.18 -23.61 4.61
CA ALA A 68 16.70 -24.76 3.85
C ALA A 68 15.54 -24.43 2.88
N GLU A 69 14.91 -23.25 3.01
CA GLU A 69 13.76 -22.81 2.19
C GLU A 69 14.13 -21.94 0.99
N ASP A 70 15.41 -21.70 0.70
CA ASP A 70 15.85 -21.08 -0.57
C ASP A 70 15.43 -21.91 -1.81
N ALA A 71 14.95 -23.15 -1.58
CA ALA A 71 14.34 -24.04 -2.57
C ALA A 71 12.82 -23.93 -2.69
N ARG A 72 12.11 -23.17 -1.84
CA ARG A 72 10.66 -22.94 -2.02
C ARG A 72 10.42 -21.96 -3.15
N GLU A 73 9.45 -22.29 -4.00
CA GLU A 73 8.93 -21.35 -4.99
C GLU A 73 8.58 -20.03 -4.30
N PRO A 74 8.97 -18.88 -4.85
CA PRO A 74 8.61 -17.62 -4.23
C PRO A 74 7.10 -17.54 -4.15
N SER A 75 6.59 -17.19 -2.98
CA SER A 75 5.17 -17.04 -2.76
C SER A 75 4.84 -15.56 -2.61
N SER A 76 3.60 -15.21 -2.93
CA SER A 76 3.05 -13.91 -2.57
C SER A 76 2.90 -13.75 -1.06
N ASP A 77 2.96 -14.86 -0.32
CA ASP A 77 2.73 -14.93 1.11
C ASP A 77 4.01 -15.37 1.82
N PHE A 78 4.43 -14.63 2.84
CA PHE A 78 5.69 -14.86 3.56
C PHE A 78 5.59 -14.47 5.04
N LEU A 79 6.38 -15.12 5.87
CA LEU A 79 6.39 -14.91 7.31
C LEU A 79 7.54 -13.98 7.70
N LEU A 80 7.20 -12.87 8.36
CA LEU A 80 8.18 -11.90 8.87
C LEU A 80 8.15 -11.86 10.40
N SER A 81 9.26 -11.45 11.02
CA SER A 81 9.41 -11.26 12.46
C SER A 81 9.79 -9.82 12.79
N ASP A 82 9.20 -9.28 13.86
CA ASP A 82 9.70 -8.06 14.52
C ASP A 82 10.69 -8.37 15.66
N GLY A 83 11.03 -9.65 15.86
CA GLY A 83 11.78 -10.18 16.99
C GLY A 83 10.87 -11.04 17.88
N PRO A 84 10.06 -10.44 18.76
CA PRO A 84 9.17 -11.17 19.67
C PRO A 84 7.93 -11.77 18.99
N ASN A 85 7.48 -11.23 17.85
CA ASN A 85 6.26 -11.65 17.17
C ASN A 85 6.53 -12.03 15.71
N GLN A 86 5.74 -12.98 15.22
CA GLN A 86 5.69 -13.33 13.80
C GLN A 86 4.43 -12.76 13.15
N TRP A 87 4.54 -12.41 11.87
CA TRP A 87 3.53 -11.73 11.08
C TRP A 87 3.43 -12.40 9.72
N LEU A 88 2.24 -12.88 9.36
CA LEU A 88 1.99 -13.42 8.03
C LEU A 88 1.68 -12.28 7.06
N VAL A 89 2.53 -12.09 6.06
CA VAL A 89 2.32 -11.07 5.04
C VAL A 89 1.76 -11.73 3.79
N SER A 90 0.66 -11.20 3.23
CA SER A 90 0.09 -11.65 1.94
C SER A 90 0.00 -10.48 0.96
N CYS A 91 0.63 -10.64 -0.20
CA CYS A 91 0.66 -9.65 -1.26
C CYS A 91 -0.34 -10.00 -2.37
N LYS A 92 -1.40 -9.21 -2.52
CA LYS A 92 -2.36 -9.32 -3.63
C LYS A 92 -1.99 -8.31 -4.71
N HIS A 93 -1.23 -8.78 -5.71
CA HIS A 93 -0.61 -7.94 -6.73
C HIS A 93 -1.54 -7.59 -7.89
N GLY A 94 -1.82 -6.30 -8.08
CA GLY A 94 -2.55 -5.75 -9.22
C GLY A 94 -3.66 -4.76 -8.85
N LEU A 95 -3.93 -3.80 -9.74
CA LEU A 95 -4.89 -2.71 -9.50
C LEU A 95 -6.35 -3.16 -9.42
N ALA A 96 -6.68 -4.33 -9.98
CA ALA A 96 -8.04 -4.86 -10.03
C ALA A 96 -8.48 -5.48 -8.70
N TYR A 97 -7.56 -5.75 -7.77
CA TYR A 97 -7.89 -6.36 -6.49
C TYR A 97 -8.77 -5.45 -5.64
N ARG A 98 -9.83 -6.05 -5.11
CA ARG A 98 -10.75 -5.43 -4.14
C ARG A 98 -10.79 -6.30 -2.90
N ILE A 99 -10.25 -5.80 -1.79
CA ILE A 99 -10.09 -6.56 -0.56
C ILE A 99 -11.30 -6.30 0.35
N GLY A 100 -12.17 -7.30 0.43
CA GLY A 100 -13.30 -7.33 1.34
C GLY A 100 -13.03 -8.13 2.61
N THR A 101 -14.06 -8.32 3.43
CA THR A 101 -14.00 -9.03 4.71
C THR A 101 -13.52 -10.48 4.57
N ALA A 102 -13.91 -11.18 3.51
CA ALA A 102 -13.52 -12.58 3.29
C ALA A 102 -12.01 -12.76 3.22
N ALA A 103 -11.32 -11.98 2.38
CA ALA A 103 -9.87 -12.04 2.23
C ALA A 103 -9.12 -11.69 3.54
N VAL A 104 -9.66 -10.78 4.34
CA VAL A 104 -9.09 -10.42 5.65
C VAL A 104 -9.27 -11.56 6.65
N ASN A 105 -10.44 -12.19 6.68
CA ASN A 105 -10.70 -13.34 7.56
C ASN A 105 -9.85 -14.55 7.18
N GLU A 106 -9.68 -14.82 5.88
CA GLU A 106 -8.79 -15.86 5.37
C GLU A 106 -7.35 -15.62 5.82
N LEU A 107 -6.85 -14.38 5.67
CA LEU A 107 -5.52 -14.02 6.16
C LEU A 107 -5.40 -14.20 7.69
N GLY A 108 -6.42 -13.81 8.45
CA GLY A 108 -6.43 -13.98 9.90
C GLY A 108 -6.41 -15.46 10.31
N ALA A 109 -7.15 -16.32 9.61
CA ALA A 109 -7.13 -17.76 9.82
C ALA A 109 -5.76 -18.36 9.46
N ALA A 110 -5.21 -17.98 8.30
CA ALA A 110 -3.90 -18.43 7.86
C ALA A 110 -2.79 -17.99 8.83
N ALA A 111 -2.85 -16.76 9.35
CA ALA A 111 -1.90 -16.25 10.33
C ALA A 111 -1.92 -17.08 11.62
N ARG A 112 -3.11 -17.43 12.13
CA ARG A 112 -3.26 -18.29 13.31
C ARG A 112 -2.71 -19.69 13.07
N LEU A 113 -2.97 -20.27 11.90
CA LEU A 113 -2.45 -21.58 11.52
C LEU A 113 -0.91 -21.57 11.41
N ALA A 114 -0.34 -20.46 10.93
CA ALA A 114 1.10 -20.24 10.86
C ALA A 114 1.74 -19.88 12.22
N GLY A 115 0.98 -19.79 13.31
CA GLY A 115 1.49 -19.36 14.62
C GLY A 115 1.88 -17.88 14.68
N ALA A 116 1.48 -17.09 13.69
CA ALA A 116 1.72 -15.66 13.65
C ALA A 116 0.76 -14.92 14.60
N LYS A 117 1.25 -13.81 15.17
CA LYS A 117 0.45 -12.90 16.00
C LYS A 117 -0.68 -12.23 15.20
N GLY A 118 -0.47 -12.04 13.90
CA GLY A 118 -1.43 -11.40 13.01
C GLY A 118 -0.98 -11.44 11.55
N GLY A 119 -1.78 -10.80 10.70
CA GLY A 119 -1.54 -10.74 9.26
C GLY A 119 -1.37 -9.31 8.75
N VAL A 120 -0.59 -9.14 7.68
CA VAL A 120 -0.47 -7.90 6.90
C VAL A 120 -0.87 -8.19 5.47
N LEU A 121 -1.94 -7.56 4.99
CA LEU A 121 -2.38 -7.66 3.59
C LEU A 121 -1.94 -6.43 2.82
N LEU A 122 -1.26 -6.60 1.69
CA LEU A 122 -0.87 -5.52 0.80
C LEU A 122 -1.50 -5.70 -0.58
N THR A 123 -1.91 -4.59 -1.19
CA THR A 123 -2.35 -4.55 -2.58
C THR A 123 -2.17 -3.14 -3.16
N GLU A 124 -1.91 -3.05 -4.46
CA GLU A 124 -1.96 -1.82 -5.24
C GLU A 124 -3.40 -1.43 -5.61
N GLY A 125 -4.35 -2.36 -5.47
CA GLY A 125 -5.77 -2.16 -5.69
C GLY A 125 -6.43 -1.37 -4.55
N ARG A 126 -7.64 -1.78 -4.16
CA ARG A 126 -8.41 -1.09 -3.12
C ARG A 126 -8.84 -2.02 -2.01
N ILE A 127 -8.78 -1.54 -0.78
CA ILE A 127 -9.40 -2.18 0.38
C ILE A 127 -10.78 -1.56 0.54
N GLU A 128 -11.80 -2.41 0.55
CA GLU A 128 -13.18 -2.00 0.75
C GLU A 128 -13.43 -1.62 2.20
N ARG A 129 -14.49 -0.86 2.44
CA ARG A 129 -14.84 -0.38 3.79
C ARG A 129 -15.01 -1.55 4.77
N ASP A 130 -15.68 -2.60 4.33
CA ASP A 130 -15.95 -3.79 5.16
C ASP A 130 -14.69 -4.63 5.37
N GLY A 131 -13.75 -4.62 4.41
CA GLY A 131 -12.42 -5.19 4.58
C GLY A 131 -11.62 -4.45 5.65
N ARG A 132 -11.64 -3.11 5.64
CA ARG A 132 -11.00 -2.30 6.70
C ARG A 132 -11.62 -2.56 8.07
N GLY A 133 -12.95 -2.58 8.17
CA GLY A 133 -13.64 -2.88 9.43
C GLY A 133 -13.41 -4.30 9.94
N ALA A 134 -13.09 -5.25 9.06
CA ALA A 134 -12.69 -6.60 9.46
C ALA A 134 -11.25 -6.65 10.00
N ALA A 135 -10.34 -5.81 9.48
CA ALA A 135 -8.93 -5.80 9.86
C ALA A 135 -8.66 -5.13 11.22
N GLU A 136 -9.61 -4.35 11.72
CA GLU A 136 -9.53 -3.67 13.03
C GLU A 136 -10.00 -4.55 14.20
N LYS A 137 -10.52 -5.76 13.93
CA LYS A 137 -11.03 -6.71 14.92
C LYS A 137 -9.98 -7.74 15.29
#